data_AF-A0A1H5C0F3-F1
#
_entry.id   AF-A0A1H5C0F3-F1
#
_cell.length_a   1.000
_cell.length_b   1.000
_cell.length_c   1.000
_cell.angle_alpha   90.00
_cell.angle_beta   90.00
_cell.angle_gamma   90.00
#
_symmetry.space_group_name_H-M   'P 1'
#
loop_
_entity.id
_entity.type
_entity.pdbx_description
1 polymer ?
#
loop_
_entity_poly.entity_id
_entity_poly.type
_entity_poly.pdbx_seq_one_letter_code
_entity_poly.pdbx_strand_id
1 'polypeptide(L)'
;MTRVRKFLTPEKLDEYLSEETGELLRDARIWKFSSYGWQDADTPDPEFIGHAVWQLRRAGEFEEIDWNSSAEAQPQKVPEWRRIVTIQGADLEGLMELARQSIGLVLFYSTARQFPFADQTYFELHWINSILHLSMCSDRLREIFVAVVFKKSSDDYSKEGKTPGGKRKTWYVTPFEEAGRSVNNPSAAVSEALNKLQPYAKEISDNKQARNETVHEVATALAKWERDRLQRRKPAHMLSPKRLTTQDWKQRQQRIEAAHARSVADSISILTSWYLLLARAANEVFVLEHHLRSDT
;
A
#
# COMPACT_ATOMS: atom_id res chain seq x y z
N MET A 1 -30.41 17.82 -22.48
CA MET A 1 -30.67 18.01 -21.03
C MET A 1 -30.80 16.66 -20.29
N THR A 2 -30.00 15.64 -20.61
CA THR A 2 -30.30 14.25 -20.17
C THR A 2 -29.24 13.63 -19.25
N ARG A 3 -28.08 14.28 -19.04
CA ARG A 3 -27.00 13.74 -18.18
C ARG A 3 -27.14 14.04 -16.68
N VAL A 4 -27.96 15.01 -16.28
CA VAL A 4 -28.01 15.51 -14.89
C VAL A 4 -28.96 14.68 -13.99
N ARG A 5 -29.83 13.83 -14.54
CA ARG A 5 -30.77 13.01 -13.76
C ARG A 5 -30.21 11.66 -13.26
N LYS A 6 -28.95 11.32 -13.55
CA LYS A 6 -28.36 10.01 -13.19
C LYS A 6 -27.91 9.91 -11.72
N PHE A 7 -27.76 11.02 -11.00
CA PHE A 7 -27.18 11.07 -9.64
C PHE A 7 -28.16 11.63 -8.58
N LEU A 8 -29.40 11.16 -8.56
CA LEU A 8 -30.44 11.69 -7.66
C LEU A 8 -30.42 11.07 -6.25
N THR A 9 -29.59 10.05 -6.00
CA THR A 9 -29.42 9.46 -4.66
C THR A 9 -27.94 9.19 -4.35
N PRO A 10 -27.54 9.23 -3.08
CA PRO A 10 -26.17 8.90 -2.67
C PRO A 10 -25.69 7.54 -3.16
N GLU A 11 -26.58 6.53 -3.20
CA GLU A 11 -26.25 5.17 -3.63
C GLU A 11 -25.85 5.12 -5.11
N LYS A 12 -26.57 5.85 -5.98
CA LYS A 12 -26.24 5.92 -7.41
C LYS A 12 -24.95 6.69 -7.69
N LEU A 13 -24.62 7.64 -6.81
CA LEU A 13 -23.36 8.36 -6.90
C LEU A 13 -22.20 7.44 -6.48
N ASP A 14 -22.37 6.68 -5.41
CA ASP A 14 -21.38 5.70 -4.93
C ASP A 14 -21.15 4.57 -5.94
N GLU A 15 -22.23 4.02 -6.53
CA GLU A 15 -22.16 3.02 -7.60
C GLU A 15 -21.36 3.55 -8.80
N TYR A 16 -21.67 4.76 -9.27
CA TYR A 16 -20.94 5.40 -10.35
C TYR A 16 -19.46 5.60 -10.04
N LEU A 17 -19.14 6.14 -8.86
CA LEU A 17 -17.75 6.36 -8.45
C LEU A 17 -17.00 5.02 -8.33
N SER A 18 -17.64 3.99 -7.81
CA SER A 18 -17.08 2.64 -7.70
C SER A 18 -16.81 2.02 -9.07
N GLU A 19 -17.73 2.16 -10.02
CA GLU A 19 -17.55 1.67 -11.40
C GLU A 19 -16.40 2.38 -12.10
N GLU A 20 -16.40 3.71 -12.11
CA GLU A 20 -15.38 4.53 -12.77
C GLU A 20 -13.99 4.34 -12.15
N THR A 21 -13.89 4.36 -10.82
CA THR A 21 -12.61 4.09 -10.15
C THR A 21 -12.15 2.66 -10.39
N GLY A 22 -13.08 1.70 -10.45
CA GLY A 22 -12.79 0.31 -10.78
C GLY A 22 -12.22 0.13 -12.18
N GLU A 23 -12.76 0.84 -13.18
CA GLU A 23 -12.24 0.88 -14.55
C GLU A 23 -10.83 1.49 -14.62
N LEU A 24 -10.63 2.63 -13.96
CA LEU A 24 -9.32 3.28 -13.94
C LEU A 24 -8.25 2.43 -13.25
N LEU A 25 -8.62 1.75 -12.15
CA LEU A 25 -7.72 0.82 -11.46
C LEU A 25 -7.39 -0.39 -12.34
N ARG A 26 -8.37 -0.92 -13.08
CA ARG A 26 -8.18 -1.98 -14.09
C ARG A 26 -7.13 -1.58 -15.13
N ASP A 27 -7.28 -0.40 -15.70
CA ASP A 27 -6.36 0.12 -16.73
C ASP A 27 -4.96 0.35 -16.17
N ALA A 28 -4.86 0.78 -14.90
CA ALA A 28 -3.60 0.91 -14.17
C ALA A 28 -3.01 -0.43 -13.70
N ARG A 29 -3.68 -1.56 -13.98
CA ARG A 29 -3.31 -2.92 -13.52
C ARG A 29 -3.19 -3.03 -12.00
N ILE A 30 -3.95 -2.22 -11.28
CA ILE A 30 -4.06 -2.29 -9.83
C ILE A 30 -5.24 -3.22 -9.57
N TRP A 31 -4.99 -4.33 -8.89
CA TRP A 31 -5.98 -5.36 -8.58
C TRP A 31 -6.33 -5.36 -7.11
N LYS A 32 -7.50 -5.90 -6.77
CA LYS A 32 -7.87 -6.10 -5.37
C LYS A 32 -6.89 -7.08 -4.77
N PHE A 33 -6.26 -6.69 -3.67
CA PHE A 33 -5.43 -7.60 -2.90
C PHE A 33 -6.37 -8.36 -1.97
N SER A 34 -6.58 -9.65 -2.20
CA SER A 34 -7.42 -10.49 -1.35
C SER A 34 -6.82 -11.85 -1.09
N SER A 35 -7.18 -12.44 0.06
CA SER A 35 -7.04 -13.88 0.33
C SER A 35 -5.62 -14.46 0.19
N TYR A 36 -4.60 -13.73 0.66
CA TYR A 36 -3.26 -14.27 0.93
C TYR A 36 -2.51 -14.92 -0.25
N GLY A 37 -2.83 -14.66 -1.51
CA GLY A 37 -1.98 -15.10 -2.62
C GLY A 37 -2.69 -15.00 -3.95
N TRP A 38 -2.09 -14.29 -4.88
CA TRP A 38 -2.51 -14.25 -6.28
C TRP A 38 -1.33 -14.76 -7.10
N GLN A 39 -1.56 -15.76 -7.95
CA GLN A 39 -0.54 -16.22 -8.90
C GLN A 39 -0.33 -15.16 -10.00
N ASP A 40 -1.38 -14.45 -10.38
CA ASP A 40 -1.35 -13.34 -11.35
C ASP A 40 -2.59 -12.42 -11.24
N ALA A 41 -2.81 -11.57 -12.27
CA ALA A 41 -3.89 -10.59 -12.33
C ALA A 41 -5.30 -11.20 -12.29
N ASP A 42 -5.45 -12.47 -12.69
CA ASP A 42 -6.74 -13.11 -12.91
C ASP A 42 -6.90 -14.40 -12.06
N THR A 43 -5.84 -14.84 -11.38
CA THR A 43 -5.80 -16.15 -10.71
C THR A 43 -5.46 -16.03 -9.22
N PRO A 44 -6.42 -16.20 -8.30
CA PRO A 44 -6.14 -16.39 -6.88
C PRO A 44 -5.44 -17.74 -6.68
N ASP A 45 -4.40 -17.78 -5.84
CA ASP A 45 -3.64 -19.02 -5.64
C ASP A 45 -4.44 -20.02 -4.78
N PRO A 46 -4.80 -21.19 -5.32
CA PRO A 46 -5.60 -22.19 -4.61
C PRO A 46 -4.90 -22.77 -3.37
N GLU A 47 -3.57 -22.67 -3.26
CA GLU A 47 -2.79 -23.15 -2.11
C GLU A 47 -2.73 -22.12 -0.97
N PHE A 48 -2.98 -20.84 -1.25
CA PHE A 48 -2.98 -19.75 -0.27
C PHE A 48 -4.35 -19.34 0.26
N ILE A 49 -5.41 -20.03 -0.19
CA ILE A 49 -6.70 -20.16 0.52
C ILE A 49 -6.47 -20.72 1.96
N GLY A 50 -5.26 -21.20 2.26
CA GLY A 50 -4.80 -21.71 3.55
C GLY A 50 -5.11 -20.85 4.78
N HIS A 51 -5.24 -19.52 4.65
CA HIS A 51 -5.59 -18.67 5.81
C HIS A 51 -7.09 -18.72 6.15
N ALA A 52 -7.98 -18.76 5.15
CA ALA A 52 -9.41 -19.00 5.34
C ALA A 52 -9.68 -20.45 5.76
N VAL A 53 -8.90 -21.40 5.23
CA VAL A 53 -8.96 -22.81 5.61
C VAL A 53 -8.52 -23.02 7.07
N TRP A 54 -7.68 -22.18 7.68
CA TRP A 54 -7.35 -22.31 9.11
C TRP A 54 -8.44 -21.75 10.04
N GLN A 55 -9.21 -20.74 9.59
CA GLN A 55 -10.44 -20.33 10.27
C GLN A 55 -11.56 -21.38 10.13
N LEU A 56 -11.58 -22.12 9.02
CA LEU A 56 -12.55 -23.21 8.77
C LEU A 56 -12.09 -24.58 9.32
N ARG A 57 -10.78 -24.83 9.49
CA ARG A 57 -10.20 -26.04 10.11
C ARG A 57 -10.11 -25.93 11.64
N ARG A 58 -11.00 -25.14 12.23
CA ARG A 58 -11.38 -25.25 13.65
C ARG A 58 -12.89 -25.46 13.79
N ALA A 59 -13.40 -26.42 13.06
CA ALA A 59 -14.31 -27.43 13.59
C ALA A 59 -13.86 -28.75 12.95
N GLY A 60 -14.04 -29.86 13.65
CA GLY A 60 -13.63 -31.17 13.15
C GLY A 60 -14.18 -31.46 11.76
N GLU A 61 -13.61 -32.49 11.16
CA GLU A 61 -14.35 -33.41 10.31
C GLU A 61 -15.85 -33.35 10.65
N PHE A 62 -16.71 -33.06 9.67
CA PHE A 62 -18.16 -33.14 9.81
C PHE A 62 -18.60 -34.61 9.96
N GLU A 63 -18.07 -35.31 10.96
CA GLU A 63 -18.70 -36.47 11.57
C GLU A 63 -19.39 -35.95 12.84
N GLU A 64 -20.73 -35.93 12.77
CA GLU A 64 -21.68 -35.87 13.89
C GLU A 64 -21.13 -35.28 15.20
N ILE A 65 -21.34 -33.97 15.39
CA ILE A 65 -21.13 -33.32 16.68
C ILE A 65 -22.13 -33.92 17.68
N ASP A 66 -21.65 -34.89 18.47
CA ASP A 66 -22.24 -35.27 19.74
C ASP A 66 -21.97 -34.16 20.75
N TRP A 67 -22.99 -33.32 20.97
CA TRP A 67 -22.93 -32.16 21.86
C TRP A 67 -22.70 -32.53 23.34
N ASN A 68 -22.67 -33.82 23.70
CA ASN A 68 -22.44 -34.28 25.07
C ASN A 68 -20.99 -34.67 25.39
N SER A 69 -20.05 -34.61 24.43
CA SER A 69 -18.69 -35.11 24.65
C SER A 69 -17.56 -34.14 24.26
N SER A 70 -17.44 -32.96 24.87
CA SER A 70 -16.11 -32.30 24.94
C SER A 70 -16.00 -31.26 26.06
N ALA A 71 -15.91 -31.71 27.30
CA ALA A 71 -15.64 -30.82 28.43
C ALA A 71 -14.14 -30.50 28.65
N GLU A 72 -13.18 -31.09 27.93
CA GLU A 72 -11.76 -31.01 28.35
C GLU A 72 -10.68 -30.91 27.25
N ALA A 73 -10.99 -30.42 26.04
CA ALA A 73 -9.94 -30.06 25.08
C ALA A 73 -9.52 -28.60 25.28
N GLN A 74 -8.50 -28.34 26.12
CA GLN A 74 -7.90 -27.00 26.18
C GLN A 74 -7.43 -26.59 24.77
N PRO A 75 -7.83 -25.42 24.24
CA PRO A 75 -7.42 -25.01 22.91
C PRO A 75 -5.90 -24.89 22.89
N GLN A 76 -5.25 -25.71 22.05
CA GLN A 76 -3.81 -25.73 21.87
C GLN A 76 -3.28 -24.28 21.72
N LYS A 77 -2.32 -23.89 22.56
CA LYS A 77 -1.79 -22.52 22.61
C LYS A 77 -1.02 -22.23 21.32
N VAL A 78 -1.68 -21.56 20.38
CA VAL A 78 -1.11 -21.14 19.10
C VAL A 78 0.18 -20.34 19.35
N PRO A 79 1.32 -20.71 18.73
CA PRO A 79 2.56 -19.95 18.83
C PRO A 79 2.36 -18.48 18.48
N GLU A 80 3.03 -17.60 19.21
CA GLU A 80 2.85 -16.14 19.07
C GLU A 80 3.12 -15.65 17.65
N TRP A 81 4.18 -16.15 16.99
CA TRP A 81 4.52 -15.78 15.62
C TRP A 81 3.40 -16.10 14.62
N ARG A 82 2.64 -17.18 14.82
CA ARG A 82 1.48 -17.52 13.95
C ARG A 82 0.33 -16.53 14.13
N ARG A 83 0.09 -16.08 15.38
CA ARG A 83 -0.90 -15.03 15.64
C ARG A 83 -0.52 -13.71 14.99
N ILE A 84 0.77 -13.36 15.02
CA ILE A 84 1.28 -12.17 14.35
C ILE A 84 1.04 -12.25 12.85
N VAL A 85 1.40 -13.37 12.19
CA VAL A 85 1.14 -13.55 10.75
C VAL A 85 -0.33 -13.34 10.41
N THR A 86 -1.25 -13.93 11.20
CA THR A 86 -2.70 -13.77 10.99
C THR A 86 -3.19 -12.33 11.13
N ILE A 87 -2.82 -11.66 12.23
CA ILE A 87 -3.28 -10.29 12.49
C ILE A 87 -2.67 -9.34 11.47
N GLN A 88 -1.36 -9.41 11.27
CA GLN A 88 -0.65 -8.48 10.41
C GLN A 88 -0.98 -8.70 8.93
N GLY A 89 -1.29 -9.94 8.51
CA GLY A 89 -1.73 -10.18 7.14
C GLY A 89 -3.16 -9.69 6.87
N ALA A 90 -4.07 -9.77 7.86
CA ALA A 90 -5.40 -9.17 7.74
C ALA A 90 -5.32 -7.64 7.69
N ASP A 91 -4.46 -7.04 8.53
CA ASP A 91 -4.15 -5.61 8.49
C ASP A 91 -3.54 -5.21 7.14
N LEU A 92 -2.60 -6.01 6.59
CA LEU A 92 -2.00 -5.76 5.28
C LEU A 92 -3.06 -5.77 4.18
N GLU A 93 -3.97 -6.75 4.18
CA GLU A 93 -5.06 -6.82 3.21
C GLU A 93 -5.96 -5.58 3.27
N GLY A 94 -6.40 -5.20 4.47
CA GLY A 94 -7.22 -4.00 4.68
C GLY A 94 -6.50 -2.72 4.23
N LEU A 95 -5.23 -2.57 4.56
CA LEU A 95 -4.44 -1.40 4.16
C LEU A 95 -4.18 -1.35 2.66
N MET A 96 -3.96 -2.49 2.00
CA MET A 96 -3.82 -2.57 0.55
C MET A 96 -5.12 -2.16 -0.15
N GLU A 97 -6.28 -2.58 0.37
CA GLU A 97 -7.58 -2.14 -0.16
C GLU A 97 -7.79 -0.63 0.05
N LEU A 98 -7.46 -0.08 1.22
CA LEU A 98 -7.54 1.37 1.48
C LEU A 98 -6.59 2.16 0.55
N ALA A 99 -5.39 1.65 0.31
CA ALA A 99 -4.45 2.23 -0.64
C ALA A 99 -5.02 2.19 -2.06
N ARG A 100 -5.53 1.04 -2.50
CA ARG A 100 -6.15 0.84 -3.82
C ARG A 100 -7.31 1.82 -4.04
N GLN A 101 -8.24 1.94 -3.10
CA GLN A 101 -9.36 2.88 -3.21
C GLN A 101 -8.89 4.33 -3.31
N SER A 102 -7.88 4.70 -2.50
CA SER A 102 -7.27 6.03 -2.57
C SER A 102 -6.62 6.28 -3.92
N ILE A 103 -5.91 5.31 -4.49
CA ILE A 103 -5.33 5.41 -5.84
C ILE A 103 -6.43 5.55 -6.89
N GLY A 104 -7.54 4.81 -6.77
CA GLY A 104 -8.70 4.93 -7.66
C GLY A 104 -9.23 6.36 -7.71
N LEU A 105 -9.35 7.02 -6.55
CA LEU A 105 -9.75 8.42 -6.46
C LEU A 105 -8.69 9.36 -7.05
N VAL A 106 -7.39 9.10 -6.86
CA VAL A 106 -6.31 9.87 -7.53
C VAL A 106 -6.48 9.80 -9.05
N LEU A 107 -6.70 8.61 -9.60
CA LEU A 107 -6.92 8.40 -11.03
C LEU A 107 -8.18 9.14 -11.50
N PHE A 108 -9.29 9.00 -10.77
CA PHE A 108 -10.53 9.69 -11.10
C PHE A 108 -10.38 11.21 -11.11
N TYR A 109 -9.76 11.80 -10.09
CA TYR A 109 -9.50 13.24 -10.06
C TYR A 109 -8.46 13.69 -11.09
N SER A 110 -7.60 12.78 -11.58
CA SER A 110 -6.68 13.08 -12.69
C SER A 110 -7.41 13.23 -14.03
N THR A 111 -8.47 12.45 -14.27
CA THR A 111 -9.24 12.44 -15.53
C THR A 111 -10.42 13.42 -15.52
N ALA A 112 -11.08 13.61 -14.37
CA ALA A 112 -12.23 14.50 -14.22
C ALA A 112 -11.87 16.00 -14.30
N ARG A 113 -10.57 16.35 -14.27
CA ARG A 113 -10.11 17.75 -14.27
C ARG A 113 -10.25 18.40 -15.64
N GLN A 114 -11.22 19.31 -15.75
CA GLN A 114 -11.36 20.21 -16.91
C GLN A 114 -10.48 21.47 -16.80
N PHE A 115 -9.96 21.81 -15.61
CA PHE A 115 -9.10 22.97 -15.41
C PHE A 115 -7.92 22.65 -14.46
N PRO A 116 -6.67 23.03 -14.82
CA PRO A 116 -5.48 22.78 -14.02
C PRO A 116 -5.44 23.56 -12.68
N PHE A 117 -6.38 24.49 -12.47
CA PHE A 117 -6.41 25.41 -11.33
C PHE A 117 -7.63 25.22 -10.40
N ALA A 118 -8.51 24.26 -10.67
CA ALA A 118 -9.63 23.93 -9.77
C ALA A 118 -9.14 22.99 -8.66
N ASP A 119 -9.42 23.36 -7.41
CA ASP A 119 -9.02 22.73 -6.13
C ASP A 119 -8.06 21.54 -6.24
N GLN A 120 -6.76 21.85 -6.11
CA GLN A 120 -5.67 20.87 -6.08
C GLN A 120 -5.82 19.85 -4.93
N THR A 121 -6.60 20.23 -3.91
CA THR A 121 -6.74 19.57 -2.62
C THR A 121 -7.19 18.12 -2.67
N TYR A 122 -8.17 17.74 -3.50
CA TYR A 122 -8.68 16.36 -3.48
C TYR A 122 -7.71 15.34 -4.09
N PHE A 123 -7.08 15.68 -5.22
CA PHE A 123 -6.03 14.84 -5.80
C PHE A 123 -4.88 14.66 -4.82
N GLU A 124 -4.36 15.77 -4.26
CA GLU A 124 -3.24 15.74 -3.31
C GLU A 124 -3.60 14.99 -2.03
N LEU A 125 -4.82 15.15 -1.53
CA LEU A 125 -5.32 14.45 -0.35
C LEU A 125 -5.31 12.94 -0.58
N HIS A 126 -5.92 12.46 -1.66
CA HIS A 126 -5.98 11.03 -1.96
C HIS A 126 -4.60 10.47 -2.32
N TRP A 127 -3.72 11.28 -2.91
CA TRP A 127 -2.35 10.90 -3.19
C TRP A 127 -1.54 10.70 -1.90
N ILE A 128 -1.59 11.66 -0.97
CA ILE A 128 -0.98 11.52 0.37
C ILE A 128 -1.57 10.31 1.09
N ASN A 129 -2.90 10.15 1.05
CA ASN A 129 -3.57 9.03 1.70
C ASN A 129 -3.07 7.68 1.15
N SER A 130 -2.91 7.57 -0.16
CA SER A 130 -2.34 6.39 -0.81
C SER A 130 -0.92 6.11 -0.30
N ILE A 131 -0.06 7.12 -0.26
CA ILE A 131 1.32 6.99 0.26
C ILE A 131 1.34 6.54 1.72
N LEU A 132 0.45 7.08 2.56
CA LEU A 132 0.35 6.69 3.97
C LEU A 132 -0.01 5.21 4.12
N HIS A 133 -1.03 4.75 3.41
CA HIS A 133 -1.44 3.35 3.45
C HIS A 133 -0.37 2.42 2.89
N LEU A 134 0.26 2.74 1.76
CA LEU A 134 1.37 1.94 1.20
C LEU A 134 2.57 1.86 2.16
N SER A 135 2.87 2.94 2.87
CA SER A 135 3.91 2.92 3.92
C SER A 135 3.55 2.00 5.07
N MET A 136 2.28 2.03 5.53
CA MET A 136 1.80 1.13 6.57
C MET A 136 1.80 -0.34 6.09
N CYS A 137 1.39 -0.61 4.86
CA CYS A 137 1.51 -1.93 4.23
C CYS A 137 2.96 -2.44 4.27
N SER A 138 3.91 -1.57 3.96
CA SER A 138 5.34 -1.91 3.99
C SER A 138 5.76 -2.40 5.39
N ASP A 139 5.32 -1.72 6.45
CA ASP A 139 5.60 -2.09 7.84
C ASP A 139 4.96 -3.44 8.22
N ARG A 140 3.70 -3.65 7.86
CA ARG A 140 3.00 -4.93 8.07
C ARG A 140 3.71 -6.07 7.36
N LEU A 141 4.14 -5.86 6.12
CA LEU A 141 4.87 -6.85 5.34
C LEU A 141 6.19 -7.25 6.02
N ARG A 142 6.94 -6.29 6.57
CA ARG A 142 8.15 -6.56 7.34
C ARG A 142 7.83 -7.37 8.61
N GLU A 143 6.76 -7.03 9.32
CA GLU A 143 6.36 -7.76 10.52
C GLU A 143 5.99 -9.21 10.24
N ILE A 144 5.22 -9.46 9.17
CA ILE A 144 4.91 -10.81 8.70
C ILE A 144 6.19 -11.55 8.36
N PHE A 145 7.08 -10.96 7.57
CA PHE A 145 8.35 -11.58 7.19
C PHE A 145 9.21 -11.97 8.41
N VAL A 146 9.34 -11.06 9.38
CA VAL A 146 10.10 -11.33 10.61
C VAL A 146 9.49 -12.49 11.39
N ALA A 147 8.16 -12.53 11.52
CA ALA A 147 7.45 -13.60 12.20
C ALA A 147 7.60 -14.95 11.46
N VAL A 148 7.55 -14.95 10.13
CA VAL A 148 7.68 -16.15 9.30
C VAL A 148 9.08 -16.75 9.39
N VAL A 149 10.12 -15.92 9.22
CA VAL A 149 11.51 -16.39 9.10
C VAL A 149 12.17 -16.58 10.46
N PHE A 150 12.01 -15.64 11.39
CA PHE A 150 12.73 -15.65 12.67
C PHE A 150 11.87 -16.15 13.84
N LYS A 151 10.58 -16.43 13.59
CA LYS A 151 9.61 -16.92 14.59
C LYS A 151 9.49 -16.00 15.82
N LYS A 152 9.60 -14.69 15.60
CA LYS A 152 9.61 -13.63 16.64
C LYS A 152 8.71 -12.47 16.26
N SER A 153 8.37 -11.65 17.25
CA SER A 153 7.80 -10.32 17.00
C SER A 153 8.86 -9.37 16.41
N SER A 154 8.42 -8.33 15.71
CA SER A 154 9.35 -7.30 15.21
C SER A 154 10.07 -6.55 16.33
N ASP A 155 9.43 -6.41 17.49
CA ASP A 155 10.03 -5.77 18.66
C ASP A 155 11.15 -6.63 19.23
N ASP A 156 10.92 -7.93 19.39
CA ASP A 156 11.93 -8.84 19.93
C ASP A 156 13.09 -9.03 18.97
N TYR A 157 12.82 -9.12 17.67
CA TYR A 157 13.85 -9.09 16.65
C TYR A 157 14.69 -7.80 16.71
N SER A 158 14.06 -6.65 16.96
CA SER A 158 14.75 -5.36 17.01
C SER A 158 15.58 -5.17 18.29
N LYS A 159 15.15 -5.74 19.42
CA LYS A 159 15.86 -5.67 20.72
C LYS A 159 17.22 -6.37 20.71
N GLU A 160 17.44 -7.31 19.80
CA GLU A 160 18.75 -7.97 19.59
C GLU A 160 19.83 -7.01 19.06
N GLY A 161 19.47 -5.77 18.71
CA GLY A 161 20.40 -4.70 18.41
C GLY A 161 20.94 -4.75 16.99
N LYS A 162 22.08 -5.38 16.79
CA LYS A 162 22.80 -5.40 15.50
C LYS A 162 23.00 -6.81 14.98
N THR A 163 22.95 -6.96 13.66
CA THR A 163 23.38 -8.19 13.00
C THR A 163 24.90 -8.41 13.19
N PRO A 164 25.42 -9.63 12.96
CA PRO A 164 26.86 -9.88 12.94
C PRO A 164 27.65 -8.97 11.99
N GLY A 165 27.00 -8.41 10.95
CA GLY A 165 27.56 -7.42 10.02
C GLY A 165 27.46 -5.97 10.50
N GLY A 166 27.05 -5.71 11.74
CA GLY A 166 26.97 -4.37 12.33
C GLY A 166 25.75 -3.53 11.94
N LYS A 167 24.85 -4.04 11.09
CA LYS A 167 23.62 -3.34 10.67
C LYS A 167 22.56 -3.40 11.78
N ARG A 168 21.84 -2.30 12.00
CA ARG A 168 20.77 -2.23 13.01
C ARG A 168 19.57 -3.07 12.57
N LYS A 169 19.06 -3.92 13.46
CA LYS A 169 17.86 -4.75 13.19
C LYS A 169 16.57 -3.94 13.09
N THR A 170 16.56 -2.70 13.58
CA THR A 170 15.46 -1.75 13.41
C THR A 170 15.29 -1.23 11.99
N TRP A 171 16.30 -1.36 11.12
CA TRP A 171 16.17 -0.92 9.73
C TRP A 171 15.28 -1.87 8.92
N TYR A 172 14.60 -1.31 7.92
CA TYR A 172 13.61 -2.03 7.14
C TYR A 172 14.22 -3.25 6.41
N VAL A 173 15.36 -3.03 5.75
CA VAL A 173 16.00 -4.00 4.85
C VAL A 173 16.75 -5.12 5.60
N THR A 174 17.21 -4.85 6.82
CA THR A 174 18.06 -5.76 7.61
C THR A 174 17.51 -7.19 7.73
N PRO A 175 16.25 -7.45 8.13
CA PRO A 175 15.74 -8.81 8.23
C PRO A 175 15.80 -9.58 6.90
N PHE A 176 15.53 -8.92 5.78
CA PHE A 176 15.55 -9.55 4.45
C PHE A 176 16.96 -9.95 4.01
N GLU A 177 17.98 -9.18 4.40
CA GLU A 177 19.38 -9.52 4.16
C GLU A 177 19.90 -10.62 5.09
N GLU A 178 19.45 -10.63 6.35
CA GLU A 178 19.86 -11.61 7.37
C GLU A 178 19.27 -13.00 7.10
N ALA A 179 18.04 -13.06 6.57
CA ALA A 179 17.25 -14.28 6.42
C ALA A 179 17.99 -15.41 5.67
N GLY A 180 18.80 -15.09 4.67
CA GLY A 180 19.58 -16.09 3.91
C GLY A 180 20.57 -16.88 4.76
N ARG A 181 20.93 -16.40 5.97
CA ARG A 181 21.78 -17.12 6.93
C ARG A 181 21.00 -17.83 8.02
N SER A 182 19.72 -17.49 8.19
CA SER A 182 18.88 -17.98 9.28
C SER A 182 18.08 -19.23 8.90
N VAL A 183 17.84 -19.45 7.61
CA VAL A 183 17.17 -20.65 7.11
C VAL A 183 18.22 -21.72 6.78
N ASN A 184 18.20 -22.84 7.50
CA ASN A 184 19.08 -23.98 7.24
C ASN A 184 18.51 -24.84 6.11
N ASN A 185 19.34 -25.20 5.12
CA ASN A 185 18.96 -26.05 3.98
C ASN A 185 17.63 -25.64 3.30
N PRO A 186 17.50 -24.38 2.83
CA PRO A 186 16.27 -23.92 2.21
C PRO A 186 15.94 -24.74 0.95
N SER A 187 14.65 -25.03 0.76
CA SER A 187 14.17 -25.56 -0.52
C SER A 187 14.45 -24.59 -1.66
N ALA A 188 14.37 -25.06 -2.91
CA ALA A 188 14.57 -24.20 -4.08
C ALA A 188 13.59 -23.01 -4.09
N ALA A 189 12.32 -23.23 -3.75
CA ALA A 189 11.30 -22.20 -3.67
C ALA A 189 11.59 -21.16 -2.57
N VAL A 190 12.04 -21.61 -1.38
CA VAL A 190 12.43 -20.71 -0.29
C VAL A 190 13.64 -19.86 -0.69
N SER A 191 14.63 -20.47 -1.34
CA SER A 191 15.83 -19.76 -1.80
C SER A 191 15.48 -18.71 -2.86
N GLU A 192 14.61 -19.04 -3.80
CA GLU A 192 14.15 -18.11 -4.84
C GLU A 192 13.39 -16.92 -4.24
N ALA A 193 12.44 -17.17 -3.33
CA ALA A 193 11.67 -16.13 -2.68
C ALA A 193 12.56 -15.18 -1.86
N LEU A 194 13.53 -15.70 -1.10
CA LEU A 194 14.51 -14.88 -0.36
C LEU A 194 15.35 -14.01 -1.31
N ASN A 195 15.78 -14.55 -2.44
CA ASN A 195 16.57 -13.82 -3.43
C ASN A 195 15.78 -12.68 -4.10
N LYS A 196 14.48 -12.87 -4.35
CA LYS A 196 13.60 -11.82 -4.87
C LYS A 196 13.24 -10.75 -3.84
N LEU A 197 13.07 -11.16 -2.58
CA LEU A 197 12.68 -10.23 -1.51
C LEU A 197 13.76 -9.21 -1.16
N GLN A 198 15.05 -9.54 -1.32
CA GLN A 198 16.13 -8.59 -1.04
C GLN A 198 16.07 -7.31 -1.90
N PRO A 199 16.03 -7.38 -3.24
CA PRO A 199 15.89 -6.19 -4.06
C PRO A 199 14.55 -5.48 -3.82
N TYR A 200 13.46 -6.21 -3.59
CA TYR A 200 12.17 -5.58 -3.27
C TYR A 200 12.20 -4.81 -1.95
N ALA A 201 12.81 -5.36 -0.90
CA ALA A 201 12.93 -4.69 0.39
C ALA A 201 13.73 -3.39 0.29
N LYS A 202 14.76 -3.36 -0.56
CA LYS A 202 15.53 -2.14 -0.84
C LYS A 202 14.66 -1.09 -1.54
N GLU A 203 13.98 -1.46 -2.61
CA GLU A 203 13.11 -0.54 -3.35
C GLU A 203 11.94 -0.02 -2.48
N ILE A 204 11.36 -0.86 -1.63
CA ILE A 204 10.35 -0.44 -0.64
C ILE A 204 10.95 0.56 0.35
N SER A 205 12.17 0.31 0.83
CA SER A 205 12.86 1.23 1.75
C SER A 205 13.12 2.59 1.08
N ASP A 206 13.51 2.61 -0.19
CA ASP A 206 13.73 3.82 -0.96
C ASP A 206 12.41 4.61 -1.14
N ASN A 207 11.31 3.93 -1.45
CA ASN A 207 9.97 4.54 -1.51
C ASN A 207 9.54 5.17 -0.17
N LYS A 208 9.86 4.50 0.96
CA LYS A 208 9.58 5.05 2.30
C LYS A 208 10.41 6.31 2.59
N GLN A 209 11.63 6.40 2.09
CA GLN A 209 12.44 7.60 2.21
C GLN A 209 11.86 8.73 1.34
N ALA A 210 11.51 8.44 0.10
CA ALA A 210 10.89 9.39 -0.83
C ALA A 210 9.56 9.94 -0.29
N ARG A 211 8.76 9.10 0.40
CA ARG A 211 7.57 9.57 1.15
C ARG A 211 7.93 10.68 2.11
N ASN A 212 8.97 10.52 2.92
CA ASN A 212 9.26 11.47 4.00
C ASN A 212 9.60 12.85 3.43
N GLU A 213 10.32 12.87 2.31
CA GLU A 213 10.63 14.08 1.54
C GLU A 213 9.34 14.68 0.97
N THR A 214 8.51 13.86 0.33
CA THR A 214 7.25 14.26 -0.29
C THR A 214 6.22 14.82 0.71
N VAL A 215 5.98 14.14 1.82
CA VAL A 215 5.04 14.59 2.86
C VAL A 215 5.52 15.91 3.45
N HIS A 216 6.84 16.07 3.63
CA HIS A 216 7.42 17.33 4.10
C HIS A 216 7.22 18.45 3.08
N GLU A 217 7.42 18.18 1.79
CA GLU A 217 7.18 19.14 0.70
C GLU A 217 5.72 19.58 0.61
N VAL A 218 4.75 18.65 0.65
CA VAL A 218 3.32 19.00 0.60
C VAL A 218 2.89 19.78 1.84
N ALA A 219 3.31 19.35 3.04
CA ALA A 219 3.03 20.09 4.27
C ALA A 219 3.61 21.52 4.20
N THR A 220 4.81 21.66 3.65
CA THR A 220 5.48 22.95 3.46
C THR A 220 4.78 23.79 2.38
N ALA A 221 4.29 23.18 1.31
CA ALA A 221 3.55 23.86 0.24
C ALA A 221 2.21 24.41 0.74
N LEU A 222 1.45 23.62 1.50
CA LEU A 222 0.22 24.06 2.16
C LEU A 222 0.49 25.21 3.14
N ALA A 223 1.52 25.08 3.98
CA ALA A 223 1.91 26.14 4.92
C ALA A 223 2.35 27.42 4.20
N LYS A 224 3.06 27.30 3.08
CA LYS A 224 3.48 28.42 2.24
C LYS A 224 2.29 29.07 1.54
N TRP A 225 1.35 28.28 1.01
CA TRP A 225 0.14 28.79 0.39
C TRP A 225 -0.73 29.57 1.38
N GLU A 226 -0.91 29.05 2.60
CA GLU A 226 -1.65 29.76 3.65
C GLU A 226 -0.93 31.05 4.08
N ARG A 227 0.40 31.01 4.20
CA ARG A 227 1.22 32.20 4.46
C ARG A 227 1.07 33.23 3.34
N ASP A 228 1.15 32.82 2.09
CA ASP A 228 0.98 33.69 0.92
C ASP A 228 -0.44 34.27 0.87
N ARG A 229 -1.47 33.48 1.21
CA ARG A 229 -2.87 33.95 1.31
C ARG A 229 -3.01 35.04 2.36
N LEU A 230 -2.39 34.85 3.53
CA LEU A 230 -2.36 35.85 4.60
C LEU A 230 -1.57 37.10 4.20
N GLN A 231 -0.47 36.96 3.43
CA GLN A 231 0.33 38.09 2.95
C GLN A 231 -0.31 38.85 1.78
N ARG A 232 -1.05 38.19 0.90
CA ARG A 232 -1.81 38.79 -0.23
C ARG A 232 -3.06 39.55 0.21
N ARG A 233 -3.42 39.51 1.50
CA ARG A 233 -4.37 40.46 2.12
C ARG A 233 -3.77 41.87 2.30
N LYS A 234 -2.49 42.09 1.98
CA LYS A 234 -1.94 43.44 1.87
C LYS A 234 -2.61 44.19 0.70
N PRO A 235 -2.95 45.46 0.87
CA PRO A 235 -3.84 46.18 -0.04
C PRO A 235 -3.27 46.29 -1.47
N ALA A 236 -4.15 46.08 -2.46
CA ALA A 236 -3.83 45.89 -3.89
C ALA A 236 -3.04 47.04 -4.56
N HIS A 237 -2.88 48.18 -3.90
CA HIS A 237 -2.17 49.35 -4.44
C HIS A 237 -0.63 49.20 -4.47
N MET A 238 -0.06 48.17 -3.84
CA MET A 238 1.40 47.93 -3.86
C MET A 238 1.87 46.95 -4.96
N LEU A 239 0.96 46.35 -5.72
CA LEU A 239 1.30 45.41 -6.79
C LEU A 239 1.20 46.11 -8.14
N SER A 240 2.30 46.66 -8.65
CA SER A 240 2.38 47.13 -10.03
C SER A 240 2.27 45.93 -10.97
N PRO A 241 1.18 45.77 -11.74
CA PRO A 241 1.04 44.61 -12.62
C PRO A 241 2.04 44.77 -13.77
N LYS A 242 3.00 43.86 -13.90
CA LYS A 242 3.74 43.73 -15.17
C LYS A 242 2.71 43.49 -16.27
N ARG A 243 2.61 44.40 -17.24
CA ARG A 243 1.74 44.25 -18.41
C ARG A 243 2.29 43.13 -19.30
N LEU A 244 1.93 41.90 -18.98
CA LEU A 244 2.16 40.75 -19.84
C LEU A 244 1.23 40.84 -21.05
N THR A 245 1.74 40.56 -22.25
CA THR A 245 0.91 40.49 -23.44
C THR A 245 0.01 39.26 -23.39
N THR A 246 -1.08 39.24 -24.16
CA THR A 246 -1.96 38.06 -24.29
C THR A 246 -1.19 36.81 -24.75
N GLN A 247 -0.14 36.99 -25.55
CA GLN A 247 0.71 35.91 -26.03
C GLN A 247 1.62 35.35 -24.93
N ASP A 248 2.18 36.22 -24.08
CA ASP A 248 2.96 35.79 -22.90
C ASP A 248 2.09 35.00 -21.92
N TRP A 249 0.83 35.41 -21.73
CA TRP A 249 -0.12 34.69 -20.90
C TRP A 249 -0.42 33.29 -21.43
N LYS A 250 -0.67 33.16 -22.74
CA LYS A 250 -0.91 31.85 -23.37
C LYS A 250 0.29 30.91 -23.23
N GLN A 251 1.51 31.40 -23.51
CA GLN A 251 2.72 30.59 -23.37
C GLN A 251 2.96 30.16 -21.91
N ARG A 252 2.73 31.08 -20.96
CA ARG A 252 2.88 30.78 -19.54
C ARG A 252 1.86 29.75 -19.07
N GLN A 253 0.61 29.87 -19.51
CA GLN A 253 -0.45 28.90 -19.21
C GLN A 253 -0.07 27.51 -19.74
N GLN A 254 0.34 27.39 -21.00
CA GLN A 254 0.74 26.11 -21.59
C GLN A 254 1.91 25.45 -20.84
N ARG A 255 2.91 26.22 -20.41
CA ARG A 255 4.04 25.69 -19.62
C ARG A 255 3.58 25.16 -18.26
N ILE A 256 2.68 25.88 -17.59
CA ILE A 256 2.13 25.46 -16.30
C ILE A 256 1.28 24.20 -16.46
N GLU A 257 0.42 24.14 -17.48
CA GLU A 257 -0.38 22.96 -17.81
C GLU A 257 0.47 21.73 -18.10
N ALA A 258 1.52 21.87 -18.91
CA ALA A 258 2.42 20.77 -19.24
C ALA A 258 3.22 20.28 -18.02
N ALA A 259 3.73 21.19 -17.19
CA ALA A 259 4.44 20.84 -15.96
C ALA A 259 3.51 20.12 -14.97
N HIS A 260 2.27 20.61 -14.83
CA HIS A 260 1.25 20.01 -13.98
C HIS A 260 0.86 18.60 -14.47
N ALA A 261 0.58 18.44 -15.75
CA ALA A 261 0.26 17.14 -16.35
C ALA A 261 1.38 16.12 -16.12
N ARG A 262 2.66 16.54 -16.26
CA ARG A 262 3.81 15.69 -15.93
C ARG A 262 3.82 15.31 -14.46
N SER A 263 3.65 16.27 -13.56
CA SER A 263 3.60 16.02 -12.11
C SER A 263 2.51 15.01 -11.74
N VAL A 264 1.32 15.13 -12.32
CA VAL A 264 0.20 14.19 -12.09
C VAL A 264 0.56 12.79 -12.57
N ALA A 265 1.12 12.66 -13.78
CA ALA A 265 1.53 11.38 -14.33
C ALA A 265 2.62 10.72 -13.48
N ASP A 266 3.61 11.48 -13.03
CA ASP A 266 4.69 11.00 -12.17
C ASP A 266 4.13 10.52 -10.82
N SER A 267 3.23 11.30 -10.20
CA SER A 267 2.53 10.92 -8.96
C SER A 267 1.76 9.60 -9.09
N ILE A 268 1.03 9.40 -10.19
CA ILE A 268 0.27 8.16 -10.46
C ILE A 268 1.23 6.98 -10.67
N SER A 269 2.32 7.21 -11.41
CA SER A 269 3.34 6.18 -11.68
C SER A 269 4.00 5.68 -10.39
N ILE A 270 4.35 6.59 -9.48
CA ILE A 270 4.92 6.26 -8.16
C ILE A 270 3.95 5.39 -7.35
N LEU A 271 2.68 5.80 -7.25
CA LEU A 271 1.67 5.04 -6.49
C LEU A 271 1.45 3.64 -7.06
N THR A 272 1.32 3.55 -8.38
CA THR A 272 1.08 2.28 -9.09
C THR A 272 2.28 1.34 -8.91
N SER A 273 3.49 1.86 -9.10
CA SER A 273 4.73 1.08 -8.97
C SER A 273 4.91 0.56 -7.55
N TRP A 274 4.67 1.41 -6.55
CA TRP A 274 4.79 1.01 -5.14
C TRP A 274 3.72 -0.02 -4.74
N TYR A 275 2.46 0.15 -5.17
CA TYR A 275 1.41 -0.84 -4.94
C TYR A 275 1.79 -2.22 -5.51
N LEU A 276 2.23 -2.24 -6.77
CA LEU A 276 2.62 -3.49 -7.45
C LEU A 276 3.85 -4.13 -6.80
N LEU A 277 4.82 -3.32 -6.38
CA LEU A 277 5.99 -3.79 -5.64
C LEU A 277 5.61 -4.48 -4.33
N LEU A 278 4.69 -3.88 -3.56
CA LEU A 278 4.19 -4.46 -2.31
C LEU A 278 3.41 -5.74 -2.56
N ALA A 279 2.57 -5.79 -3.61
CA ALA A 279 1.86 -7.00 -3.97
C ALA A 279 2.82 -8.16 -4.33
N ARG A 280 3.86 -7.89 -5.12
CA ARG A 280 4.91 -8.87 -5.46
C ARG A 280 5.68 -9.32 -4.23
N ALA A 281 6.10 -8.38 -3.39
CA ALA A 281 6.84 -8.71 -2.18
C ALA A 281 5.97 -9.52 -1.20
N ALA A 282 4.70 -9.18 -1.03
CA ALA A 282 3.76 -9.95 -0.23
C ALA A 282 3.61 -11.39 -0.73
N ASN A 283 3.50 -11.59 -2.05
CA ASN A 283 3.47 -12.92 -2.64
C ASN A 283 4.68 -13.77 -2.23
N GLU A 284 5.90 -13.23 -2.35
CA GLU A 284 7.10 -13.95 -1.96
C GLU A 284 7.17 -14.23 -0.45
N VAL A 285 6.68 -13.32 0.40
CA VAL A 285 6.58 -13.55 1.85
C VAL A 285 5.59 -14.69 2.15
N PHE A 286 4.49 -14.79 1.42
CA PHE A 286 3.54 -15.88 1.59
C PHE A 286 4.11 -17.21 1.11
N VAL A 287 4.81 -17.24 -0.03
CA VAL A 287 5.57 -18.44 -0.46
C VAL A 287 6.50 -18.94 0.63
N LEU A 288 7.22 -18.03 1.31
CA LEU A 288 8.03 -18.39 2.47
C LEU A 288 7.21 -18.93 3.63
N GLU A 289 6.09 -18.30 3.97
CA GLU A 289 5.19 -18.77 5.04
C GLU A 289 4.72 -20.19 4.78
N HIS A 290 4.26 -20.48 3.56
CA HIS A 290 3.75 -21.79 3.18
C HIS A 290 4.80 -22.89 3.34
N HIS A 291 6.00 -22.68 2.79
CA HIS A 291 7.06 -23.68 2.84
C HIS A 291 7.64 -23.83 4.26
N LEU A 292 7.95 -22.72 4.95
CA LEU A 292 8.52 -22.77 6.29
C LEU A 292 7.53 -23.18 7.38
N ARG A 293 6.24 -23.27 7.06
CA ARG A 293 5.22 -23.88 7.92
C ARG A 293 5.17 -25.39 7.78
N SER A 294 5.46 -25.92 6.59
CA SER A 294 5.40 -27.35 6.29
C SER A 294 6.61 -28.13 6.84
N ASP A 295 7.72 -27.43 7.09
CA ASP A 295 8.95 -27.99 7.68
C ASP A 295 8.92 -28.07 9.22
N THR A 296 7.82 -27.68 9.88
CA THR A 296 7.61 -27.74 11.35
C THR A 296 6.45 -28.65 11.73
#